data_AF-A0A5D0TPA7-F1
#
_entry.id   AF-A0A5D0TPA7-F1
#
_cell.length_a   1.000
_cell.length_b   1.000
_cell.length_c   1.000
_cell.angle_alpha   90.00
_cell.angle_beta   90.00
_cell.angle_gamma   90.00
#
_symmetry.space_group_name_H-M   'P 1'
#
loop_
_entity.id
_entity.type
_entity.pdbx_description
1 polymer ?
#
loop_
_entity_poly.entity_id
_entity_poly.type
_entity_poly.pdbx_seq_one_letter_code
_entity_poly.pdbx_strand_id
1 'polypeptide(L)'
;MSTLRALAKAQAVAAGVAQPVATLRHLHLHERPLVLVPLALAGEANAPLAALVGSTPDDAKLLVVPQPRNRSQRFAFVAELASVLLPYLDEHRGLSEAVAVDRGRDVRHRYVDAPQLLVPNPAGITFLRLLGRSARFRRPDGEYPVHPSVPLLGRWLTYFAERAEHPGSSALLAMTDALTLHWATGQSAVEDLHLPALLGWIDPPAGLTGAEAAARAEDPATHPPAGPATDPDFDNHRLTPAVEAYAATEDDPSARAEAYAQLEALLRDQLAPTWELMWRGVGLLRGLPPGARVEGRWAGDRDAFTAHTEHVDSGGGPQPRRDGAVAAAVRLHRLERALTSYAVQRAYDDPLVMAEHRLTGEAFVGEVTLADPKRVDDSGKRPVLRPRIQLVTTEPVLLPVGATLYSPARPGQKARVVFVTPGADGKTEVVLELSGGMGRGLTAPPGSVPEVGERLCYTTFSDAYLPSGSFPAPEETPWTHGGPPGAAPGPAELPAADGDPGEEWA
;
A
#
# COMPACT_ATOMS: atom_id res chain seq x y z
N MET A 1 14.51 -4.72 11.55
CA MET A 1 14.34 -3.40 12.18
C MET A 1 15.66 -2.67 12.06
N SER A 2 15.67 -1.44 11.52
CA SER A 2 16.89 -0.62 11.37
C SER A 2 17.34 -0.05 12.72
N THR A 3 18.59 0.39 12.80
CA THR A 3 19.14 1.02 14.01
C THR A 3 18.44 2.33 14.35
N LEU A 4 18.10 3.18 13.36
CA LEU A 4 17.36 4.43 13.63
C LEU A 4 15.95 4.16 14.10
N ARG A 5 15.25 3.19 13.52
CA ARG A 5 13.91 2.84 14.00
C ARG A 5 13.96 2.31 15.43
N ALA A 6 14.95 1.50 15.79
CA ALA A 6 15.16 1.05 17.17
C ALA A 6 15.44 2.22 18.13
N LEU A 7 16.28 3.17 17.72
CA LEU A 7 16.54 4.39 18.48
C LEU A 7 15.26 5.23 18.64
N ALA A 8 14.48 5.43 17.58
CA ALA A 8 13.23 6.17 17.61
C ALA A 8 12.20 5.53 18.55
N LYS A 9 12.14 4.19 18.62
CA LYS A 9 11.31 3.48 19.60
C LYS A 9 11.76 3.74 21.04
N ALA A 10 13.07 3.67 21.31
CA ALA A 10 13.60 3.98 22.64
C ALA A 10 13.35 5.45 23.04
N GLN A 11 13.49 6.37 22.09
CA GLN A 11 13.16 7.78 22.27
C GLN A 11 11.66 7.99 22.51
N ALA A 12 10.79 7.22 21.85
CA ALA A 12 9.36 7.30 22.07
C ALA A 12 9.00 6.95 23.52
N VAL A 13 9.58 5.88 24.06
CA VAL A 13 9.42 5.50 25.48
C VAL A 13 9.94 6.60 26.40
N ALA A 14 11.13 7.14 26.13
CA ALA A 14 11.73 8.17 26.98
C ALA A 14 10.95 9.50 26.96
N ALA A 15 10.43 9.90 25.80
CA ALA A 15 9.66 11.14 25.62
C ALA A 15 8.17 10.97 25.97
N GLY A 16 7.69 9.74 26.12
CA GLY A 16 6.27 9.44 26.34
C GLY A 16 5.38 9.74 25.14
N VAL A 17 5.90 9.81 23.92
CA VAL A 17 5.15 10.10 22.68
C VAL A 17 5.86 9.50 21.46
N ALA A 18 5.11 9.08 20.44
CA ALA A 18 5.70 8.52 19.23
C ALA A 18 6.69 9.49 18.55
N GLN A 19 7.74 8.94 17.95
CA GLN A 19 8.75 9.72 17.25
C GLN A 19 8.53 9.66 15.74
N PRO A 20 8.65 10.79 15.01
CA PRO A 20 8.61 10.75 13.56
C PRO A 20 9.83 9.99 13.01
N VAL A 21 9.57 9.05 12.12
CA VAL A 21 10.59 8.30 11.34
C VAL A 21 10.57 8.66 9.86
N ALA A 22 9.66 9.54 9.47
CA ALA A 22 9.58 10.18 8.16
C ALA A 22 9.21 11.66 8.34
N THR A 23 9.73 12.50 7.45
CA THR A 23 9.39 13.94 7.37
C THR A 23 8.32 14.23 6.32
N LEU A 24 8.17 13.32 5.35
CA LEU A 24 7.22 13.45 4.24
C LEU A 24 6.22 12.29 4.26
N ARG A 25 5.01 12.55 3.75
CA ARG A 25 4.03 11.50 3.48
C ARG A 25 4.46 10.69 2.27
N HIS A 26 4.65 9.39 2.44
CA HIS A 26 5.11 8.46 1.39
C HIS A 26 3.99 7.73 0.65
N LEU A 27 2.75 8.16 0.84
CA LEU A 27 1.55 7.62 0.21
C LEU A 27 0.69 8.75 -0.35
N HIS A 28 -0.07 8.44 -1.40
CA HIS A 28 -1.12 9.34 -1.87
C HIS A 28 -2.27 9.29 -0.85
N LEU A 29 -2.88 10.44 -0.58
CA LEU A 29 -4.06 10.53 0.27
C LEU A 29 -5.08 11.38 -0.48
N HIS A 30 -6.12 10.73 -0.95
CA HIS A 30 -7.19 11.34 -1.73
C HIS A 30 -7.93 12.38 -0.87
N GLU A 31 -8.56 13.36 -1.52
CA GLU A 31 -9.33 14.39 -0.81
C GLU A 31 -10.57 13.81 -0.12
N ARG A 32 -11.17 12.79 -0.73
CA ARG A 32 -12.32 12.04 -0.21
C ARG A 32 -12.04 10.54 -0.32
N PRO A 33 -11.16 9.96 0.51
CA PRO A 33 -10.92 8.53 0.47
C PRO A 33 -12.17 7.79 0.99
N LEU A 34 -12.46 6.61 0.46
CA LEU A 34 -13.54 5.79 0.98
C LEU A 34 -13.05 4.99 2.19
N VAL A 35 -13.49 5.35 3.39
CA VAL A 35 -13.22 4.60 4.61
C VAL A 35 -14.19 3.43 4.70
N LEU A 36 -13.68 2.24 4.99
CA LEU A 36 -14.46 1.03 5.20
C LEU A 36 -13.96 0.34 6.48
N VAL A 37 -14.82 0.26 7.49
CA VAL A 37 -14.55 -0.41 8.77
C VAL A 37 -15.39 -1.69 8.85
N PRO A 38 -14.82 -2.86 8.52
CA PRO A 38 -15.58 -4.12 8.50
C PRO A 38 -15.59 -4.81 9.87
N LEU A 39 -16.64 -5.58 10.13
CA LEU A 39 -16.71 -6.63 11.15
C LEU A 39 -17.08 -7.97 10.50
N ALA A 40 -16.51 -9.04 11.04
CA ALA A 40 -16.81 -10.41 10.66
C ALA A 40 -17.23 -11.20 11.90
N LEU A 41 -18.12 -12.18 11.72
CA LEU A 41 -18.48 -13.09 12.80
C LEU A 41 -17.26 -13.95 13.18
N ALA A 42 -16.96 -14.03 14.48
CA ALA A 42 -15.89 -14.88 14.99
C ALA A 42 -16.13 -16.37 14.66
N GLY A 43 -15.05 -17.10 14.39
CA GLY A 43 -15.09 -18.54 14.12
C GLY A 43 -15.58 -18.94 12.72
N GLU A 44 -16.13 -18.02 11.91
CA GLU A 44 -16.53 -18.31 10.54
C GLU A 44 -15.69 -17.56 9.51
N ALA A 45 -15.03 -18.32 8.63
CA ALA A 45 -14.29 -17.72 7.53
C ALA A 45 -15.25 -16.99 6.57
N ASN A 46 -15.00 -15.68 6.36
CA ASN A 46 -15.72 -14.87 5.39
C ASN A 46 -17.24 -14.75 5.68
N ALA A 47 -17.61 -14.60 6.94
CA ALA A 47 -18.96 -14.24 7.38
C ALA A 47 -19.02 -12.73 7.72
N PRO A 48 -19.38 -11.84 6.78
CA PRO A 48 -19.58 -10.43 7.09
C PRO A 48 -20.67 -10.27 8.15
N LEU A 49 -20.41 -9.40 9.14
CA LEU A 49 -21.36 -9.07 10.21
C LEU A 49 -21.89 -7.65 10.02
N ALA A 50 -20.99 -6.69 9.86
CA ALA A 50 -21.35 -5.29 9.65
C ALA A 50 -20.22 -4.54 8.95
N ALA A 51 -20.52 -3.35 8.41
CA ALA A 51 -19.50 -2.40 8.00
C ALA A 51 -20.02 -0.95 8.10
N LEU A 52 -19.16 -0.05 8.57
CA LEU A 52 -19.32 1.38 8.27
C LEU A 52 -18.55 1.73 7.00
N VAL A 53 -19.20 2.44 6.08
CA VAL A 53 -18.61 2.87 4.81
C VAL A 53 -19.02 4.29 4.46
N GLY A 54 -18.09 5.09 3.95
CA GLY A 54 -18.35 6.49 3.57
C GLY A 54 -17.08 7.25 3.18
N SER A 55 -17.25 8.40 2.53
CA SER A 55 -16.15 9.23 2.00
C SER A 55 -15.93 10.55 2.75
N THR A 56 -16.74 10.80 3.78
CA THR A 56 -16.61 11.94 4.70
C THR A 56 -16.90 11.51 6.13
N PRO A 57 -16.41 12.23 7.17
CA PRO A 57 -16.66 11.87 8.57
C PRO A 57 -18.14 11.77 8.94
N ASP A 58 -18.96 12.67 8.42
CA ASP A 58 -20.38 12.80 8.80
C ASP A 58 -21.34 11.90 7.99
N ASP A 59 -20.85 11.18 6.98
CA ASP A 59 -21.65 10.34 6.06
C ASP A 59 -21.32 8.84 6.21
N ALA A 60 -21.41 8.35 7.45
CA ALA A 60 -21.14 6.95 7.77
C ALA A 60 -22.38 6.08 7.51
N LYS A 61 -22.39 5.32 6.41
CA LYS A 61 -23.44 4.33 6.13
C LYS A 61 -23.12 3.00 6.80
N LEU A 62 -24.04 2.53 7.63
CA LEU A 62 -23.96 1.21 8.27
C LEU A 62 -24.64 0.16 7.40
N LEU A 63 -23.93 -0.94 7.17
CA LEU A 63 -24.43 -2.16 6.54
C LEU A 63 -24.41 -3.28 7.57
N VAL A 64 -25.46 -4.10 7.65
CA VAL A 64 -25.62 -5.15 8.66
C VAL A 64 -26.00 -6.47 8.01
N VAL A 65 -25.47 -7.58 8.52
CA VAL A 65 -25.89 -8.93 8.22
C VAL A 65 -26.55 -9.51 9.47
N PRO A 66 -27.89 -9.47 9.57
CA PRO A 66 -28.57 -9.86 10.80
C PRO A 66 -28.34 -11.30 11.22
N GLN A 67 -28.24 -12.20 10.24
CA GLN A 67 -27.85 -13.58 10.46
C GLN A 67 -26.61 -13.91 9.60
N PRO A 68 -25.38 -13.72 10.12
CA PRO A 68 -24.16 -13.94 9.36
C PRO A 68 -24.01 -15.37 8.85
N ARG A 69 -24.71 -16.36 9.40
CA ARG A 69 -24.73 -17.75 8.90
C ARG A 69 -25.59 -17.96 7.65
N ASN A 70 -26.48 -17.01 7.35
CA ASN A 70 -27.36 -17.10 6.20
C ASN A 70 -26.67 -16.60 4.93
N ARG A 71 -26.41 -17.51 3.98
CA ARG A 71 -25.72 -17.21 2.71
C ARG A 71 -26.42 -16.14 1.87
N SER A 72 -27.75 -16.13 1.82
CA SER A 72 -28.51 -15.13 1.08
C SER A 72 -28.33 -13.73 1.67
N GLN A 73 -28.33 -13.62 3.00
CA GLN A 73 -28.07 -12.35 3.68
C GLN A 73 -26.63 -11.86 3.48
N ARG A 74 -25.64 -12.76 3.44
CA ARG A 74 -24.26 -12.39 3.07
C ARG A 74 -24.19 -11.75 1.69
N PHE A 75 -24.89 -12.29 0.69
CA PHE A 75 -24.89 -11.70 -0.65
C PHE A 75 -25.72 -10.42 -0.74
N ALA A 76 -26.79 -10.29 0.05
CA ALA A 76 -27.51 -9.03 0.18
C ALA A 76 -26.58 -7.92 0.69
N PHE A 77 -25.77 -8.21 1.70
CA PHE A 77 -24.73 -7.29 2.19
C PHE A 77 -23.71 -6.91 1.11
N VAL A 78 -23.24 -7.88 0.30
CA VAL A 78 -22.33 -7.57 -0.82
C VAL A 78 -23.03 -6.67 -1.85
N ALA A 79 -24.31 -6.89 -2.13
CA ALA A 79 -25.09 -6.05 -3.02
C ALA A 79 -25.28 -4.62 -2.46
N GLU A 80 -25.53 -4.49 -1.16
CA GLU A 80 -25.61 -3.19 -0.48
C GLU A 80 -24.26 -2.46 -0.46
N LEU A 81 -23.16 -3.16 -0.18
CA LEU A 81 -21.82 -2.59 -0.28
C LEU A 81 -21.54 -2.15 -1.72
N ALA A 82 -22.00 -2.90 -2.72
CA ALA A 82 -21.85 -2.53 -4.12
C ALA A 82 -22.64 -1.25 -4.46
N SER A 83 -23.79 -1.04 -3.82
CA SER A 83 -24.59 0.19 -3.99
C SER A 83 -23.88 1.45 -3.51
N VAL A 84 -22.84 1.31 -2.67
CA VAL A 84 -21.98 2.41 -2.21
C VAL A 84 -20.70 2.47 -3.03
N LEU A 85 -20.02 1.33 -3.17
CA LEU A 85 -18.70 1.28 -3.79
C LEU A 85 -18.77 1.58 -5.28
N LEU A 86 -19.67 0.96 -6.03
CA LEU A 86 -19.68 1.10 -7.50
C LEU A 86 -19.95 2.55 -7.94
N PRO A 87 -20.92 3.29 -7.37
CA PRO A 87 -21.06 4.71 -7.67
C PRO A 87 -19.81 5.52 -7.34
N TYR A 88 -19.15 5.25 -6.20
CA TYR A 88 -17.89 5.91 -5.85
C TYR A 88 -16.80 5.64 -6.89
N LEU A 89 -16.67 4.40 -7.40
CA LEU A 89 -15.72 4.09 -8.48
C LEU A 89 -16.06 4.84 -9.77
N ASP A 90 -17.36 4.96 -10.09
CA ASP A 90 -17.83 5.63 -11.30
C ASP A 90 -17.52 7.13 -11.31
N GLU A 91 -17.46 7.78 -10.14
CA GLU A 91 -17.04 9.18 -10.02
C GLU A 91 -15.62 9.44 -10.56
N HIS A 92 -14.74 8.43 -10.49
CA HIS A 92 -13.35 8.54 -10.97
C HIS A 92 -13.17 8.18 -12.46
N ARG A 93 -14.25 7.79 -13.16
CA ARG A 93 -14.20 7.36 -14.58
C ARG A 93 -14.55 8.47 -15.58
N GLY A 94 -14.78 9.70 -15.10
CA GLY A 94 -15.35 10.78 -15.92
C GLY A 94 -14.39 11.47 -16.89
N LEU A 95 -13.14 11.70 -16.48
CA LEU A 95 -12.17 12.48 -17.26
C LEU A 95 -10.90 11.65 -17.51
N SER A 96 -10.42 11.67 -18.75
CA SER A 96 -9.18 11.01 -19.16
C SER A 96 -8.17 12.00 -19.73
N GLU A 97 -6.90 11.75 -19.47
CA GLU A 97 -5.78 12.50 -20.01
C GLU A 97 -4.95 11.65 -20.99
N ALA A 98 -4.35 12.31 -21.98
CA ALA A 98 -3.41 11.73 -22.92
C ALA A 98 -2.00 11.75 -22.32
N VAL A 99 -1.38 10.59 -22.17
CA VAL A 99 -0.04 10.43 -21.62
C VAL A 99 0.89 9.95 -22.72
N ALA A 100 1.92 10.74 -23.00
CA ALA A 100 2.97 10.39 -23.96
C ALA A 100 3.77 9.17 -23.48
N VAL A 101 3.93 8.18 -24.36
CA VAL A 101 4.73 6.96 -24.17
C VAL A 101 5.81 6.90 -25.26
N ASP A 102 6.85 6.09 -25.04
CA ASP A 102 7.97 5.91 -25.98
C ASP A 102 8.56 7.24 -26.48
N ARG A 103 8.93 8.13 -25.54
CA ARG A 103 9.48 9.46 -25.85
C ARG A 103 8.56 10.32 -26.74
N GLY A 104 7.24 10.14 -26.60
CA GLY A 104 6.23 10.90 -27.34
C GLY A 104 5.90 10.35 -28.72
N ARG A 105 6.28 9.10 -29.01
CA ARG A 105 5.90 8.41 -30.26
C ARG A 105 4.52 7.79 -30.20
N ASP A 106 4.04 7.49 -29.00
CA ASP A 106 2.75 6.87 -28.76
C ASP A 106 2.02 7.61 -27.62
N VAL A 107 0.70 7.45 -27.56
CA VAL A 107 -0.16 8.06 -26.56
C VAL A 107 -1.05 6.98 -25.98
N ARG A 108 -0.99 6.84 -24.65
CA ARG A 108 -1.98 6.06 -23.90
C ARG A 108 -2.94 7.02 -23.19
N HIS A 109 -4.19 6.61 -23.06
CA HIS A 109 -5.16 7.34 -22.25
C HIS A 109 -5.21 6.74 -20.85
N ARG A 110 -5.37 7.59 -19.84
CA ARG A 110 -5.67 7.17 -18.46
C ARG A 110 -6.68 8.10 -17.83
N TYR A 111 -7.45 7.62 -16.87
CA TYR A 111 -8.25 8.51 -16.04
C TYR A 111 -7.38 9.50 -15.28
N VAL A 112 -7.87 10.73 -15.12
CA VAL A 112 -7.15 11.78 -14.39
C VAL A 112 -7.08 11.48 -12.89
N ASP A 113 -7.92 10.57 -12.40
CA ASP A 113 -8.01 10.22 -10.99
C ASP A 113 -8.28 8.71 -10.79
N ALA A 114 -8.18 8.23 -9.56
CA ALA A 114 -8.48 6.86 -9.19
C ALA A 114 -9.06 6.76 -7.77
N PRO A 115 -9.88 5.74 -7.49
CA PRO A 115 -10.45 5.52 -6.17
C PRO A 115 -9.39 5.08 -5.17
N GLN A 116 -9.47 5.64 -3.95
CA GLN A 116 -8.71 5.18 -2.79
C GLN A 116 -9.65 4.65 -1.70
N LEU A 117 -9.30 3.48 -1.15
CA LEU A 117 -9.97 2.86 -0.01
C LEU A 117 -9.03 2.82 1.21
N LEU A 118 -9.59 3.06 2.39
CA LEU A 118 -8.88 2.95 3.66
C LEU A 118 -9.61 1.97 4.59
N VAL A 119 -8.84 1.07 5.20
CA VAL A 119 -9.34 0.14 6.23
C VAL A 119 -8.51 0.31 7.51
N PRO A 120 -9.00 -0.10 8.70
CA PRO A 120 -8.29 0.16 9.95
C PRO A 120 -6.91 -0.48 10.03
N ASN A 121 -6.81 -1.75 9.63
CA ASN A 121 -5.61 -2.56 9.77
C ASN A 121 -5.49 -3.59 8.63
N PRO A 122 -4.37 -4.34 8.52
CA PRO A 122 -4.16 -5.35 7.48
C PRO A 122 -5.21 -6.48 7.47
N ALA A 123 -5.86 -6.76 8.61
CA ALA A 123 -6.93 -7.74 8.66
C ALA A 123 -8.16 -7.26 7.89
N GLY A 124 -8.43 -5.95 7.84
CA GLY A 124 -9.43 -5.34 6.94
C GLY A 124 -9.14 -5.59 5.45
N ILE A 125 -7.88 -5.51 5.03
CA ILE A 125 -7.47 -5.87 3.65
C ILE A 125 -7.75 -7.35 3.39
N THR A 126 -7.40 -8.20 4.36
CA THR A 126 -7.65 -9.65 4.27
C THR A 126 -9.14 -9.96 4.16
N PHE A 127 -9.99 -9.27 4.93
CA PHE A 127 -11.45 -9.39 4.84
C PHE A 127 -11.95 -9.07 3.43
N LEU A 128 -11.57 -7.92 2.85
CA LEU A 128 -11.97 -7.54 1.50
C LEU A 128 -11.48 -8.53 0.44
N ARG A 129 -10.26 -9.07 0.61
CA ARG A 129 -9.69 -10.10 -0.27
C ARG A 129 -10.52 -11.38 -0.24
N LEU A 130 -10.94 -11.85 0.93
CA LEU A 130 -11.77 -13.04 1.08
C LEU A 130 -13.19 -12.80 0.53
N LEU A 131 -13.76 -11.62 0.80
CA LEU A 131 -15.07 -11.23 0.29
C LEU A 131 -15.07 -11.21 -1.24
N GLY A 132 -14.05 -10.58 -1.85
CA GLY A 132 -13.83 -10.56 -3.29
C GLY A 132 -13.72 -11.96 -3.91
N ARG A 133 -12.96 -12.86 -3.27
CA ARG A 133 -12.84 -14.27 -3.69
C ARG A 133 -14.17 -15.01 -3.67
N SER A 134 -15.00 -14.77 -2.66
CA SER A 134 -16.28 -15.45 -2.48
C SER A 134 -17.38 -14.96 -3.43
N ALA A 135 -17.26 -13.72 -3.92
CA ALA A 135 -18.26 -13.05 -4.74
C ALA A 135 -17.96 -13.09 -6.25
N ARG A 136 -16.69 -12.96 -6.68
CA ARG A 136 -16.36 -12.66 -8.10
C ARG A 136 -16.77 -13.71 -9.14
N PHE A 137 -17.04 -14.94 -8.73
CA PHE A 137 -17.48 -16.04 -9.60
C PHE A 137 -18.96 -16.39 -9.46
N ARG A 138 -19.72 -15.62 -8.66
CA ARG A 138 -21.16 -15.81 -8.54
C ARG A 138 -21.87 -15.37 -9.83
N ARG A 139 -23.06 -15.91 -10.06
CA ARG A 139 -23.82 -15.68 -11.28
C ARG A 139 -25.17 -15.05 -10.96
N PRO A 140 -25.63 -14.08 -11.79
CA PRO A 140 -26.97 -13.50 -11.62
C PRO A 140 -28.09 -14.43 -12.09
N ASP A 141 -27.77 -15.52 -12.75
CA ASP A 141 -28.66 -16.52 -13.31
C ASP A 141 -28.33 -17.93 -12.80
N GLY A 142 -29.21 -18.89 -13.10
CA GLY A 142 -29.09 -20.30 -12.70
C GLY A 142 -29.84 -20.66 -11.42
N GLU A 143 -29.42 -21.75 -10.78
CA GLU A 143 -30.11 -22.35 -9.62
C GLU A 143 -29.96 -21.52 -8.33
N TYR A 144 -28.84 -20.81 -8.18
CA TYR A 144 -28.55 -19.97 -7.01
C TYR A 144 -28.15 -18.55 -7.44
N PRO A 145 -29.09 -17.76 -7.99
CA PRO A 145 -28.80 -16.44 -8.52
C PRO A 145 -28.47 -15.46 -7.40
N VAL A 146 -27.53 -14.55 -7.67
CA VAL A 146 -27.22 -13.40 -6.80
C VAL A 146 -27.52 -12.09 -7.52
N HIS A 147 -27.59 -10.98 -6.80
CA HIS A 147 -27.74 -9.68 -7.45
C HIS A 147 -26.57 -9.41 -8.43
N PRO A 148 -26.79 -8.84 -9.64
CA PRO A 148 -25.74 -8.66 -10.65
C PRO A 148 -24.52 -7.85 -10.18
N SER A 149 -24.70 -6.97 -9.19
CA SER A 149 -23.61 -6.19 -8.60
C SER A 149 -22.65 -7.03 -7.73
N VAL A 150 -23.07 -8.21 -7.25
CA VAL A 150 -22.25 -9.09 -6.39
C VAL A 150 -20.98 -9.57 -7.09
N PRO A 151 -21.04 -10.24 -8.26
CA PRO A 151 -19.82 -10.65 -8.95
C PRO A 151 -18.98 -9.47 -9.43
N LEU A 152 -19.61 -8.36 -9.84
CA LEU A 152 -18.91 -7.15 -10.24
C LEU A 152 -18.10 -6.56 -9.07
N LEU A 153 -18.73 -6.39 -7.90
CA LEU A 153 -18.04 -5.95 -6.69
C LEU A 153 -16.92 -6.93 -6.31
N GLY A 154 -17.15 -8.23 -6.44
CA GLY A 154 -16.13 -9.23 -6.15
C GLY A 154 -14.85 -9.06 -6.98
N ARG A 155 -14.98 -8.66 -8.25
CA ARG A 155 -13.85 -8.35 -9.14
C ARG A 155 -13.11 -7.09 -8.68
N TRP A 156 -13.84 -6.04 -8.31
CA TRP A 156 -13.26 -4.80 -7.78
C TRP A 156 -12.54 -4.98 -6.45
N LEU A 157 -13.12 -5.73 -5.51
CA LEU A 157 -12.46 -6.05 -4.25
C LEU A 157 -11.19 -6.89 -4.46
N THR A 158 -11.20 -7.78 -5.48
CA THR A 158 -10.00 -8.53 -5.88
C THR A 158 -8.93 -7.58 -6.45
N TYR A 159 -9.31 -6.60 -7.29
CA TYR A 159 -8.41 -5.55 -7.77
C TYR A 159 -7.78 -4.78 -6.61
N PHE A 160 -8.57 -4.27 -5.65
CA PHE A 160 -8.05 -3.53 -4.51
C PHE A 160 -7.12 -4.37 -3.62
N ALA A 161 -7.46 -5.65 -3.38
CA ALA A 161 -6.58 -6.55 -2.64
C ALA A 161 -5.24 -6.77 -3.36
N GLU A 162 -5.24 -6.93 -4.69
CA GLU A 162 -4.00 -7.02 -5.48
C GLU A 162 -3.21 -5.71 -5.45
N ARG A 163 -3.88 -4.55 -5.42
CA ARG A 163 -3.25 -3.24 -5.26
C ARG A 163 -2.65 -3.05 -3.87
N ALA A 164 -3.25 -3.57 -2.81
CA ALA A 164 -2.69 -3.53 -1.46
C ALA A 164 -1.39 -4.37 -1.34
N GLU A 165 -1.26 -5.43 -2.13
CA GLU A 165 -0.02 -6.22 -2.22
C GLU A 165 1.09 -5.51 -3.02
N HIS A 166 0.76 -4.50 -3.83
CA HIS A 166 1.72 -3.79 -4.69
C HIS A 166 2.45 -2.69 -3.91
N PRO A 167 3.78 -2.79 -3.70
CA PRO A 167 4.52 -1.78 -2.95
C PRO A 167 4.40 -0.38 -3.57
N GLY A 168 4.09 0.61 -2.73
CA GLY A 168 3.95 2.01 -3.14
C GLY A 168 2.61 2.38 -3.79
N SER A 169 1.74 1.40 -4.04
CA SER A 169 0.32 1.63 -4.35
C SER A 169 -0.39 2.28 -3.17
N SER A 170 -1.32 3.18 -3.45
CA SER A 170 -2.18 3.85 -2.46
C SER A 170 -3.66 3.57 -2.68
N ALA A 171 -4.02 2.65 -3.58
CA ALA A 171 -5.43 2.37 -3.91
C ALA A 171 -6.22 1.69 -2.77
N LEU A 172 -5.56 0.85 -1.95
CA LEU A 172 -6.13 0.27 -0.73
C LEU A 172 -5.04 0.26 0.35
N LEU A 173 -5.28 0.95 1.47
CA LEU A 173 -4.32 1.09 2.57
C LEU A 173 -4.94 0.69 3.91
N ALA A 174 -4.14 0.04 4.75
CA ALA A 174 -4.41 -0.08 6.18
C ALA A 174 -3.94 1.18 6.90
N MET A 175 -4.78 1.74 7.77
CA MET A 175 -4.45 2.95 8.53
C MET A 175 -3.27 2.72 9.48
N THR A 176 -3.20 1.58 10.16
CA THR A 176 -2.06 1.23 11.03
C THR A 176 -0.74 1.17 10.25
N ASP A 177 -0.74 0.61 9.03
CA ASP A 177 0.46 0.55 8.19
C ASP A 177 0.84 1.96 7.70
N ALA A 178 -0.16 2.75 7.29
CA ALA A 178 0.03 4.14 6.88
C ALA A 178 0.62 5.01 8.00
N LEU A 179 0.16 4.85 9.24
CA LEU A 179 0.67 5.58 10.39
C LEU A 179 2.07 5.09 10.81
N THR A 180 2.28 3.79 10.95
CA THR A 180 3.59 3.23 11.35
C THR A 180 4.68 3.39 10.28
N LEU A 181 4.30 3.74 9.05
CA LEU A 181 5.23 4.19 8.01
C LEU A 181 5.92 5.51 8.39
N HIS A 182 5.26 6.37 9.16
CA HIS A 182 5.70 7.73 9.47
C HIS A 182 6.06 7.95 10.94
N TRP A 183 5.50 7.16 11.87
CA TRP A 183 5.78 7.26 13.30
C TRP A 183 6.29 5.93 13.87
N ALA A 184 7.21 6.01 14.83
CA ALA A 184 7.65 4.90 15.67
C ALA A 184 7.13 5.10 17.10
N THR A 185 6.43 4.09 17.61
CA THR A 185 5.91 4.05 18.97
C THR A 185 6.87 3.33 19.92
N GLY A 186 6.60 3.38 21.23
CA GLY A 186 7.26 2.51 22.20
C GLY A 186 6.80 1.05 22.17
N GLN A 187 5.82 0.71 21.33
CA GLN A 187 5.16 -0.60 21.31
C GLN A 187 5.91 -1.60 20.41
N SER A 188 5.53 -2.87 20.49
CA SER A 188 5.85 -3.89 19.49
C SER A 188 5.07 -3.67 18.19
N ALA A 189 5.52 -4.31 17.11
CA ALA A 189 4.83 -4.23 15.82
C ALA A 189 3.43 -4.89 15.83
N VAL A 190 3.18 -5.80 16.78
CA VAL A 190 1.87 -6.46 16.94
C VAL A 190 0.89 -5.52 17.64
N GLU A 191 1.32 -4.85 18.70
CA GLU A 191 0.52 -3.85 19.41
C GLU A 191 0.20 -2.64 18.52
N ASP A 192 1.11 -2.26 17.61
CA ASP A 192 0.85 -1.21 16.61
C ASP A 192 -0.30 -1.56 15.62
N LEU A 193 -0.79 -2.81 15.59
CA LEU A 193 -1.99 -3.18 14.81
C LEU A 193 -3.30 -2.75 15.50
N HIS A 194 -3.25 -2.37 16.77
CA HIS A 194 -4.39 -1.83 17.51
C HIS A 194 -4.50 -0.32 17.28
N LEU A 195 -5.32 0.09 16.31
CA LEU A 195 -5.44 1.48 15.85
C LEU A 195 -5.67 2.50 17.00
N PRO A 196 -6.58 2.25 17.98
CA PRO A 196 -6.74 3.11 19.15
C PRO A 196 -5.43 3.34 19.93
N ALA A 197 -4.69 2.27 20.25
CA ALA A 197 -3.44 2.37 20.99
C ALA A 197 -2.33 3.06 20.18
N LEU A 198 -2.23 2.76 18.88
CA LEU A 198 -1.31 3.42 17.97
C LEU A 198 -1.56 4.94 17.91
N LEU A 199 -2.82 5.37 17.78
CA LEU A 199 -3.15 6.79 17.79
C LEU A 199 -2.93 7.44 19.17
N GLY A 200 -3.13 6.68 20.26
CA GLY A 200 -2.76 7.10 21.61
C GLY A 200 -1.27 7.42 21.74
N TRP A 201 -0.39 6.69 21.05
CA TRP A 201 1.04 7.01 20.99
C TRP A 201 1.38 8.22 20.12
N ILE A 202 0.72 8.34 18.96
CA ILE A 202 1.03 9.39 17.97
C ILE A 202 0.53 10.76 18.43
N ASP A 203 -0.68 10.80 18.96
CA ASP A 203 -1.37 12.01 19.39
C ASP A 203 -2.09 11.72 20.71
N PRO A 204 -1.36 11.59 21.84
CA PRO A 204 -1.96 11.28 23.12
C PRO A 204 -2.92 12.40 23.57
N PRO A 205 -4.06 12.08 24.23
CA PRO A 205 -4.90 13.08 24.87
C PRO A 205 -4.09 13.94 25.85
N ALA A 206 -4.50 15.21 26.00
CA ALA A 206 -3.81 16.15 26.87
C ALA A 206 -3.66 15.61 28.30
N GLY A 207 -2.43 15.66 28.82
CA GLY A 207 -2.08 15.20 30.16
C GLY A 207 -1.80 13.71 30.28
N LEU A 208 -1.84 12.94 29.18
CA LEU A 208 -1.42 11.54 29.15
C LEU A 208 -0.14 11.38 28.32
N THR A 209 0.68 10.41 28.72
CA THR A 209 1.71 9.85 27.86
C THR A 209 1.10 8.87 26.86
N GLY A 210 1.83 8.58 25.77
CA GLY A 210 1.45 7.58 24.79
C GLY A 210 1.26 6.19 25.39
N ALA A 211 2.08 5.80 26.37
CA ALA A 211 1.94 4.53 27.08
C ALA A 211 0.64 4.46 27.90
N GLU A 212 0.29 5.54 28.61
CA GLU A 212 -0.96 5.60 29.39
C GLU A 212 -2.19 5.64 28.47
N ALA A 213 -2.12 6.37 27.36
CA ALA A 213 -3.19 6.41 26.37
C ALA A 213 -3.39 5.04 25.70
N ALA A 214 -2.30 4.36 25.34
CA ALA A 214 -2.34 3.01 24.77
C ALA A 214 -2.92 1.99 25.75
N ALA A 215 -2.47 1.99 27.01
CA ALA A 215 -3.00 1.08 28.04
C ALA A 215 -4.51 1.28 28.29
N ARG A 216 -5.01 2.53 28.23
CA ARG A 216 -6.46 2.78 28.29
C ARG A 216 -7.20 2.25 27.07
N ALA A 217 -6.55 2.30 25.92
CA ALA A 217 -7.11 1.83 24.67
C ALA A 217 -7.18 0.30 24.57
N GLU A 218 -6.51 -0.45 25.46
CA GLU A 218 -6.60 -1.91 25.53
C GLU A 218 -7.92 -2.42 26.12
N ASP A 219 -8.71 -1.56 26.78
CA ASP A 219 -10.01 -1.93 27.31
C ASP A 219 -11.07 -2.01 26.18
N PRO A 220 -11.52 -3.21 25.79
CA PRO A 220 -12.44 -3.38 24.66
C PRO A 220 -13.83 -2.83 24.94
N ALA A 221 -14.20 -2.59 26.21
CA ALA A 221 -15.50 -2.01 26.56
C ALA A 221 -15.59 -0.52 26.21
N THR A 222 -14.45 0.18 26.17
CA THR A 222 -14.36 1.61 25.82
C THR A 222 -13.72 1.84 24.46
N HIS A 223 -12.85 0.93 24.03
CA HIS A 223 -12.12 0.98 22.77
C HIS A 223 -12.26 -0.36 22.05
N PRO A 224 -13.41 -0.61 21.41
CA PRO A 224 -13.66 -1.87 20.72
C PRO A 224 -12.54 -2.15 19.70
N PRO A 225 -12.18 -3.42 19.47
CA PRO A 225 -11.21 -3.77 18.44
C PRO A 225 -11.59 -3.16 17.09
N ALA A 226 -10.60 -2.65 16.36
CA ALA A 226 -10.79 -1.95 15.08
C ALA A 226 -11.22 -2.88 13.91
N GLY A 227 -11.78 -4.04 14.21
CA GLY A 227 -12.20 -5.06 13.27
C GLY A 227 -11.03 -5.74 12.53
N PRO A 228 -11.32 -6.71 11.64
CA PRO A 228 -12.63 -7.32 11.43
C PRO A 228 -13.10 -8.22 12.56
N ALA A 229 -12.20 -8.69 13.42
CA ALA A 229 -12.58 -9.49 14.58
C ALA A 229 -13.22 -8.63 15.67
N THR A 230 -14.16 -9.20 16.38
CA THR A 230 -14.83 -8.65 17.56
C THR A 230 -14.21 -9.18 18.85
N ASP A 231 -14.55 -8.52 19.96
CA ASP A 231 -14.16 -8.98 21.28
C ASP A 231 -15.05 -10.18 21.73
N PRO A 232 -14.49 -11.24 22.33
CA PRO A 232 -15.27 -12.41 22.76
C PRO A 232 -16.38 -12.10 23.78
N ASP A 233 -16.19 -11.16 24.71
CA ASP A 233 -17.21 -10.82 25.69
C ASP A 233 -18.36 -10.06 25.01
N PHE A 234 -18.05 -9.18 24.07
CA PHE A 234 -19.07 -8.57 23.18
C PHE A 234 -19.84 -9.66 22.41
N ASP A 235 -19.15 -10.62 21.81
CA ASP A 235 -19.77 -11.68 21.01
C ASP A 235 -20.73 -12.53 21.84
N ASN A 236 -20.29 -12.98 23.02
CA ASN A 236 -21.05 -13.91 23.86
C ASN A 236 -22.21 -13.23 24.58
N HIS A 237 -22.01 -11.99 25.08
CA HIS A 237 -22.96 -11.35 25.98
C HIS A 237 -23.85 -10.31 25.32
N ARG A 238 -23.49 -9.80 24.13
CA ARG A 238 -24.24 -8.75 23.45
C ARG A 238 -24.69 -9.17 22.06
N LEU A 239 -23.76 -9.60 21.21
CA LEU A 239 -24.06 -9.92 19.82
C LEU A 239 -24.92 -11.18 19.69
N THR A 240 -24.52 -12.28 20.34
CA THR A 240 -25.24 -13.56 20.25
C THR A 240 -26.70 -13.42 20.69
N PRO A 241 -27.02 -12.83 21.86
CA PRO A 241 -28.41 -12.59 22.25
C PRO A 241 -29.20 -11.71 21.26
N ALA A 242 -28.58 -10.69 20.66
CA ALA A 242 -29.25 -9.82 19.70
C ALA A 242 -29.56 -10.55 18.38
N VAL A 243 -28.65 -11.40 17.90
CA VAL A 243 -28.85 -12.24 16.71
C VAL A 243 -29.94 -13.29 16.98
N GLU A 244 -29.93 -13.93 18.15
CA GLU A 244 -30.96 -14.89 18.56
C GLU A 244 -32.34 -14.24 18.69
N ALA A 245 -32.41 -13.05 19.28
CA ALA A 245 -33.65 -12.28 19.38
C ALA A 245 -34.20 -11.93 17.99
N TYR A 246 -33.35 -11.49 17.06
CA TYR A 246 -33.76 -11.26 15.68
C TYR A 246 -34.26 -12.55 15.01
N ALA A 247 -33.57 -13.67 15.18
CA ALA A 247 -33.99 -14.95 14.61
C ALA A 247 -35.33 -15.45 15.18
N ALA A 248 -35.64 -15.17 16.44
CA ALA A 248 -36.90 -15.57 17.08
C ALA A 248 -38.14 -14.78 16.60
N THR A 249 -37.96 -13.73 15.79
CA THR A 249 -39.03 -12.82 15.34
C THR A 249 -39.48 -13.06 13.89
N GLU A 250 -39.16 -14.23 13.30
CA GLU A 250 -39.50 -14.53 11.90
C GLU A 250 -40.99 -14.37 11.57
N ASP A 251 -41.87 -14.69 12.50
CA ASP A 251 -43.33 -14.65 12.31
C ASP A 251 -44.00 -13.30 12.69
N ASP A 252 -43.25 -12.34 13.25
CA ASP A 252 -43.77 -11.04 13.69
C ASP A 252 -42.97 -9.88 13.05
N PRO A 253 -43.52 -9.23 11.99
CA PRO A 253 -42.84 -8.13 11.31
C PRO A 253 -42.51 -6.93 12.20
N SER A 254 -43.34 -6.62 13.21
CA SER A 254 -43.10 -5.49 14.11
C SER A 254 -41.96 -5.81 15.08
N ALA A 255 -42.04 -6.97 15.73
CA ALA A 255 -40.99 -7.43 16.63
C ALA A 255 -39.65 -7.61 15.89
N ARG A 256 -39.70 -8.05 14.61
CA ARG A 256 -38.51 -8.18 13.77
C ARG A 256 -37.86 -6.84 13.46
N ALA A 257 -38.66 -5.82 13.16
CA ALA A 257 -38.15 -4.47 12.92
C ALA A 257 -37.49 -3.90 14.18
N GLU A 258 -38.09 -4.12 15.36
CA GLU A 258 -37.53 -3.71 16.65
C GLU A 258 -36.22 -4.44 16.96
N ALA A 259 -36.17 -5.76 16.78
CA ALA A 259 -34.96 -6.56 17.00
C ALA A 259 -33.84 -6.17 16.03
N TYR A 260 -34.17 -5.89 14.75
CA TYR A 260 -33.21 -5.37 13.78
C TYR A 260 -32.65 -4.01 14.22
N ALA A 261 -33.51 -3.08 14.66
CA ALA A 261 -33.07 -1.76 15.11
C ALA A 261 -32.15 -1.84 16.34
N GLN A 262 -32.41 -2.77 17.27
CA GLN A 262 -31.53 -3.03 18.41
C GLN A 262 -30.17 -3.58 17.97
N LEU A 263 -30.15 -4.54 17.03
CA LEU A 263 -28.92 -5.08 16.47
C LEU A 263 -28.13 -4.01 15.69
N GLU A 264 -28.81 -3.18 14.90
CA GLU A 264 -28.21 -2.07 14.18
C GLU A 264 -27.55 -1.08 15.15
N ALA A 265 -28.26 -0.66 16.21
CA ALA A 265 -27.72 0.24 17.22
C ALA A 265 -26.49 -0.36 17.91
N LEU A 266 -26.55 -1.64 18.30
CA LEU A 266 -25.43 -2.34 18.93
C LEU A 266 -24.18 -2.37 18.03
N LEU A 267 -24.36 -2.67 16.74
CA LEU A 267 -23.25 -2.74 15.78
C LEU A 267 -22.73 -1.34 15.41
N ARG A 268 -23.60 -0.32 15.40
CA ARG A 268 -23.19 1.08 15.24
C ARG A 268 -22.29 1.52 16.38
N ASP A 269 -22.69 1.26 17.62
CA ASP A 269 -21.92 1.60 18.81
C ASP A 269 -20.56 0.91 18.82
N GLN A 270 -20.49 -0.33 18.32
CA GLN A 270 -19.23 -1.08 18.19
C GLN A 270 -18.28 -0.48 17.13
N LEU A 271 -18.83 0.04 16.03
CA LEU A 271 -18.04 0.50 14.87
C LEU A 271 -17.68 1.99 14.92
N ALA A 272 -18.54 2.83 15.50
CA ALA A 272 -18.38 4.29 15.51
C ALA A 272 -17.05 4.77 16.12
N PRO A 273 -16.53 4.21 17.23
CA PRO A 273 -15.23 4.63 17.76
C PRO A 273 -14.10 4.45 16.75
N THR A 274 -14.09 3.33 16.01
CA THR A 274 -13.07 3.07 14.97
C THR A 274 -13.24 4.01 13.79
N TRP A 275 -14.47 4.35 13.42
CA TRP A 275 -14.76 5.32 12.37
C TRP A 275 -14.14 6.69 12.66
N GLU A 276 -14.33 7.22 13.85
CA GLU A 276 -13.73 8.50 14.27
C GLU A 276 -12.19 8.44 14.25
N LEU A 277 -11.62 7.33 14.73
CA LEU A 277 -10.17 7.11 14.74
C LEU A 277 -9.59 7.03 13.33
N MET A 278 -10.31 6.44 12.37
CA MET A 278 -9.91 6.44 10.96
C MET A 278 -9.76 7.87 10.43
N TRP A 279 -10.76 8.72 10.65
CA TRP A 279 -10.71 10.11 10.19
C TRP A 279 -9.68 10.96 10.92
N ARG A 280 -9.44 10.69 12.21
CA ARG A 280 -8.31 11.27 12.94
C ARG A 280 -6.96 10.89 12.31
N GLY A 281 -6.79 9.61 11.96
CA GLY A 281 -5.60 9.12 11.26
C GLY A 281 -5.40 9.79 9.89
N VAL A 282 -6.49 9.96 9.12
CA VAL A 282 -6.48 10.76 7.88
C VAL A 282 -6.02 12.19 8.15
N GLY A 283 -6.52 12.84 9.20
CA GLY A 283 -6.12 14.20 9.61
C GLY A 283 -4.62 14.31 9.90
N LEU A 284 -4.07 13.37 10.67
CA LEU A 284 -2.64 13.33 10.98
C LEU A 284 -1.77 13.15 9.73
N LEU A 285 -2.16 12.23 8.83
CA LEU A 285 -1.46 12.02 7.55
C LEU A 285 -1.58 13.23 6.62
N ARG A 286 -2.68 13.99 6.65
CA ARG A 286 -2.83 15.25 5.91
C ARG A 286 -1.89 16.34 6.41
N GLY A 287 -1.52 16.31 7.69
CA GLY A 287 -0.54 17.23 8.27
C GLY A 287 0.88 17.07 7.72
N LEU A 288 1.19 15.95 7.05
CA LEU A 288 2.49 15.71 6.43
C LEU A 288 2.50 16.12 4.94
N PRO A 289 3.50 16.89 4.49
CA PRO A 289 3.64 17.22 3.07
C PRO A 289 3.97 15.96 2.26
N PRO A 290 3.44 15.79 1.04
CA PRO A 290 3.71 14.61 0.21
C PRO A 290 5.15 14.56 -0.29
N GLY A 291 5.73 13.36 -0.36
CA GLY A 291 7.02 13.11 -1.01
C GLY A 291 6.97 13.36 -2.51
N ALA A 292 8.08 13.80 -3.11
CA ALA A 292 8.12 14.21 -4.51
C ALA A 292 7.79 13.08 -5.51
N ARG A 293 8.03 11.80 -5.17
CA ARG A 293 7.68 10.65 -6.03
C ARG A 293 6.28 10.08 -5.76
N VAL A 294 5.54 10.60 -4.78
CA VAL A 294 4.17 10.13 -4.48
C VAL A 294 3.27 10.26 -5.70
N GLU A 295 3.30 11.42 -6.38
CA GLU A 295 2.46 11.64 -7.57
C GLU A 295 2.82 10.69 -8.72
N GLY A 296 4.12 10.40 -8.90
CA GLY A 296 4.57 9.42 -9.89
C GLY A 296 4.06 8.00 -9.61
N ARG A 297 3.95 7.59 -8.34
CA ARG A 297 3.35 6.31 -7.96
C ARG A 297 1.83 6.32 -8.11
N TRP A 298 1.18 7.42 -7.74
CA TRP A 298 -0.26 7.60 -7.90
C TRP A 298 -0.68 7.54 -9.37
N ALA A 299 0.11 8.12 -10.28
CA ALA A 299 -0.04 7.92 -11.72
C ALA A 299 -0.09 6.43 -12.11
N GLY A 300 0.71 5.57 -11.48
CA GLY A 300 0.67 4.11 -11.70
C GLY A 300 -0.60 3.44 -11.14
N ASP A 301 -1.18 3.95 -10.07
CA ASP A 301 -2.51 3.51 -9.58
C ASP A 301 -3.62 3.93 -10.55
N ARG A 302 -3.56 5.15 -11.09
CA ARG A 302 -4.49 5.64 -12.13
C ARG A 302 -4.43 4.79 -13.41
N ASP A 303 -3.23 4.40 -13.81
CA ASP A 303 -3.02 3.49 -14.94
C ASP A 303 -3.66 2.12 -14.68
N ALA A 304 -3.43 1.56 -13.49
CA ALA A 304 -3.97 0.27 -13.11
C ALA A 304 -5.50 0.28 -13.00
N PHE A 305 -6.06 1.37 -12.47
CA PHE A 305 -7.51 1.57 -12.39
C PHE A 305 -8.14 1.68 -13.77
N THR A 306 -7.52 2.45 -14.67
CA THR A 306 -7.97 2.57 -16.07
C THR A 306 -7.96 1.21 -16.75
N ALA A 307 -6.84 0.49 -16.71
CA ALA A 307 -6.71 -0.82 -17.35
C ALA A 307 -7.71 -1.85 -16.78
N HIS A 308 -7.97 -1.83 -15.46
CA HIS A 308 -8.97 -2.71 -14.87
C HIS A 308 -10.39 -2.36 -15.32
N THR A 309 -10.71 -1.07 -15.39
CA THR A 309 -11.99 -0.58 -15.89
C THR A 309 -12.23 -1.01 -17.34
N GLU A 310 -11.26 -0.78 -18.22
CA GLU A 310 -11.32 -1.19 -19.63
C GLU A 310 -11.52 -2.71 -19.77
N HIS A 311 -10.84 -3.50 -18.94
CA HIS A 311 -11.01 -4.96 -18.89
C HIS A 311 -12.41 -5.36 -18.43
N VAL A 312 -13.00 -4.66 -17.47
CA VAL A 312 -14.38 -4.91 -17.01
C VAL A 312 -15.39 -4.54 -18.10
N ASP A 313 -15.28 -3.35 -18.67
CA ASP A 313 -16.22 -2.80 -19.66
C ASP A 313 -16.21 -3.57 -20.97
N SER A 314 -15.05 -4.08 -21.39
CA SER A 314 -14.90 -4.93 -22.58
C SER A 314 -15.44 -6.35 -22.40
N GLY A 315 -16.08 -6.65 -21.26
CA GLY A 315 -16.61 -7.98 -20.95
C GLY A 315 -15.53 -8.99 -20.56
N GLY A 316 -14.35 -8.52 -20.16
CA GLY A 316 -13.28 -9.39 -19.68
C GLY A 316 -13.72 -10.21 -18.47
N GLY A 317 -13.22 -11.45 -18.40
CA GLY A 317 -13.57 -12.39 -17.33
C GLY A 317 -13.05 -11.97 -15.95
N PRO A 318 -13.56 -12.58 -14.87
CA PRO A 318 -13.03 -12.37 -13.51
C PRO A 318 -11.57 -12.82 -13.38
N GLN A 319 -10.84 -12.23 -12.44
CA GLN A 319 -9.48 -12.64 -12.11
C GLN A 319 -9.46 -14.14 -11.71
N PRO A 320 -8.46 -14.92 -12.17
CA PRO A 320 -8.44 -16.36 -11.97
C PRO A 320 -8.41 -16.76 -10.48
N ARG A 321 -8.84 -17.99 -10.16
CA ARG A 321 -8.76 -18.53 -8.79
C ARG A 321 -7.32 -18.80 -8.35
N ARG A 322 -6.49 -19.23 -9.31
CA ARG A 322 -5.08 -19.55 -9.16
C ARG A 322 -4.37 -19.03 -10.40
N ASP A 323 -3.25 -18.37 -10.20
CA ASP A 323 -2.40 -17.96 -11.30
C ASP A 323 -1.71 -19.20 -11.91
N GLY A 324 -1.56 -19.21 -13.23
CA GLY A 324 -0.61 -20.14 -13.87
C GLY A 324 0.83 -19.81 -13.47
N ALA A 325 1.73 -20.78 -13.55
CA ALA A 325 3.11 -20.63 -13.06
C ALA A 325 3.84 -19.42 -13.65
N VAL A 326 3.74 -19.20 -14.98
CA VAL A 326 4.35 -18.04 -15.65
C VAL A 326 3.73 -16.73 -15.17
N ALA A 327 2.40 -16.66 -15.06
CA ALA A 327 1.71 -15.46 -14.58
C ALA A 327 2.10 -15.12 -13.13
N ALA A 328 2.21 -16.14 -12.28
CA ALA A 328 2.66 -15.98 -10.90
C ALA A 328 4.12 -15.47 -10.83
N ALA A 329 5.02 -16.01 -11.66
CA ALA A 329 6.41 -15.57 -11.72
C ALA A 329 6.54 -14.13 -12.22
N VAL A 330 5.80 -13.76 -13.27
CA VAL A 330 5.74 -12.37 -13.78
C VAL A 330 5.20 -11.43 -12.71
N ARG A 331 4.15 -11.83 -12.00
CA ARG A 331 3.55 -11.05 -10.91
C ARG A 331 4.55 -10.85 -9.76
N LEU A 332 5.21 -11.91 -9.31
CA LEU A 332 6.22 -11.84 -8.24
C LEU A 332 7.36 -10.90 -8.63
N HIS A 333 7.92 -11.08 -9.83
CA HIS A 333 8.99 -10.22 -10.32
C HIS A 333 8.58 -8.74 -10.37
N ARG A 334 7.33 -8.45 -10.80
CA ARG A 334 6.77 -7.10 -10.77
C ARG A 334 6.72 -6.54 -9.34
N LEU A 335 6.32 -7.35 -8.36
CA LEU A 335 6.24 -6.95 -6.95
C LEU A 335 7.62 -6.69 -6.34
N GLU A 336 8.62 -7.52 -6.63
CA GLU A 336 10.00 -7.33 -6.14
C GLU A 336 10.63 -6.03 -6.66
N ARG A 337 10.40 -5.74 -7.93
CA ARG A 337 10.84 -4.48 -8.56
C ARG A 337 10.14 -3.28 -7.94
N ALA A 338 8.82 -3.37 -7.74
CA ALA A 338 8.05 -2.33 -7.09
C ALA A 338 8.53 -2.11 -5.64
N LEU A 339 8.83 -3.18 -4.90
CA LEU A 339 9.39 -3.09 -3.54
C LEU A 339 10.71 -2.33 -3.53
N THR A 340 11.61 -2.69 -4.46
CA THR A 340 12.93 -2.07 -4.58
C THR A 340 12.81 -0.59 -4.94
N SER A 341 12.03 -0.26 -5.98
CA SER A 341 11.81 1.14 -6.40
C SER A 341 11.12 1.95 -5.30
N TYR A 342 10.11 1.40 -4.63
CA TYR A 342 9.43 2.09 -3.53
C TYR A 342 10.38 2.42 -2.37
N ALA A 343 11.22 1.47 -1.95
CA ALA A 343 12.22 1.72 -0.91
C ALA A 343 13.19 2.84 -1.30
N VAL A 344 13.71 2.81 -2.53
CA VAL A 344 14.64 3.84 -3.04
C VAL A 344 13.96 5.21 -3.14
N GLN A 345 12.75 5.28 -3.68
CA GLN A 345 12.02 6.53 -3.84
C GLN A 345 11.76 7.21 -2.50
N ARG A 346 11.38 6.44 -1.47
CA ARG A 346 11.21 6.97 -0.11
C ARG A 346 12.50 7.55 0.45
N ALA A 347 13.62 6.82 0.29
CA ALA A 347 14.93 7.31 0.71
C ALA A 347 15.32 8.59 -0.04
N TYR A 348 15.03 8.67 -1.34
CA TYR A 348 15.34 9.84 -2.16
C TYR A 348 14.50 11.07 -1.81
N ASP A 349 13.26 10.86 -1.38
CA ASP A 349 12.35 11.93 -0.98
C ASP A 349 12.66 12.44 0.43
N ASP A 350 13.04 11.57 1.36
CA ASP A 350 13.01 11.87 2.80
C ASP A 350 14.39 11.73 3.47
N PRO A 351 14.94 12.81 4.04
CA PRO A 351 16.20 12.79 4.75
C PRO A 351 16.27 11.81 5.93
N LEU A 352 15.16 11.55 6.64
CA LEU A 352 15.15 10.60 7.75
C LEU A 352 15.25 9.15 7.25
N VAL A 353 14.58 8.84 6.14
CA VAL A 353 14.70 7.53 5.49
C VAL A 353 16.11 7.36 4.90
N MET A 354 16.67 8.40 4.27
CA MET A 354 18.06 8.39 3.78
C MET A 354 19.10 8.22 4.89
N ALA A 355 18.83 8.73 6.10
CA ALA A 355 19.74 8.62 7.22
C ALA A 355 20.02 7.16 7.61
N GLU A 356 19.07 6.25 7.42
CA GLU A 356 19.30 4.81 7.65
C GLU A 356 20.37 4.25 6.72
N HIS A 357 20.26 4.58 5.42
CA HIS A 357 21.24 4.16 4.42
C HIS A 357 22.62 4.81 4.63
N ARG A 358 22.67 5.98 5.24
CA ARG A 358 23.94 6.62 5.62
C ARG A 358 24.64 5.86 6.75
N LEU A 359 23.90 5.39 7.74
CA LEU A 359 24.47 4.61 8.85
C LEU A 359 24.95 3.22 8.42
N THR A 360 24.29 2.60 7.44
CA THR A 360 24.73 1.31 6.87
C THR A 360 25.90 1.48 5.88
N GLY A 361 26.30 2.71 5.55
CA GLY A 361 27.36 3.01 4.60
C GLY A 361 26.97 2.86 3.13
N GLU A 362 25.68 2.72 2.84
CA GLU A 362 25.13 2.66 1.48
C GLU A 362 24.94 4.05 0.85
N ALA A 363 25.01 5.10 1.67
CA ALA A 363 24.93 6.50 1.27
C ALA A 363 25.87 7.37 2.10
N PHE A 364 26.22 8.54 1.58
CA PHE A 364 26.88 9.60 2.36
C PHE A 364 26.48 10.98 1.83
N VAL A 365 26.70 12.01 2.64
CA VAL A 365 26.55 13.41 2.23
C VAL A 365 27.88 14.12 2.35
N GLY A 366 28.27 14.88 1.32
CA GLY A 366 29.52 15.65 1.32
C GLY A 366 29.36 17.02 0.67
N GLU A 367 30.28 17.92 0.98
CA GLU A 367 30.42 19.23 0.34
C GLU A 367 31.45 19.15 -0.79
N VAL A 368 31.12 19.67 -1.96
CA VAL A 368 32.03 19.74 -3.10
C VAL A 368 33.08 20.81 -2.84
N THR A 369 34.35 20.42 -2.77
CA THR A 369 35.47 21.33 -2.51
C THR A 369 36.26 21.66 -3.77
N LEU A 370 36.31 20.72 -4.71
CA LEU A 370 36.94 20.92 -6.02
C LEU A 370 36.05 20.31 -7.11
N ALA A 371 36.03 20.97 -8.26
CA ALA A 371 35.37 20.47 -9.46
C ALA A 371 36.25 20.76 -10.69
N ASP A 372 36.51 19.72 -11.48
CA ASP A 372 37.08 19.81 -12.82
C ASP A 372 36.00 19.47 -13.86
N PRO A 373 35.21 20.46 -14.30
CA PRO A 373 34.12 20.26 -15.25
C PRO A 373 34.59 19.98 -16.68
N LYS A 374 35.84 20.28 -17.01
CA LYS A 374 36.38 20.21 -18.38
C LYS A 374 37.16 18.92 -18.66
N ARG A 375 37.29 18.04 -17.66
CA ARG A 375 38.04 16.80 -17.82
C ARG A 375 37.45 15.89 -18.90
N VAL A 376 38.29 15.56 -19.87
CA VAL A 376 38.01 14.59 -20.92
C VAL A 376 38.89 13.36 -20.72
N ASP A 377 38.31 12.17 -20.91
CA ASP A 377 39.03 10.91 -21.00
C ASP A 377 39.21 10.55 -22.48
N ASP A 378 40.45 10.50 -22.93
CA ASP A 378 40.89 10.25 -24.31
C ASP A 378 41.49 8.85 -24.51
N SER A 379 41.48 8.00 -23.47
CA SER A 379 42.05 6.64 -23.51
C SER A 379 41.26 5.64 -24.38
N GLY A 380 40.01 5.97 -24.74
CA GLY A 380 39.12 5.13 -25.53
C GLY A 380 39.16 5.42 -27.04
N LYS A 381 38.25 4.77 -27.81
CA LYS A 381 38.10 5.00 -29.26
C LYS A 381 37.69 6.43 -29.64
N ARG A 382 37.09 7.17 -28.72
CA ARG A 382 36.66 8.56 -28.86
C ARG A 382 36.85 9.27 -27.53
N PRO A 383 37.22 10.56 -27.52
CA PRO A 383 37.22 11.35 -26.31
C PRO A 383 35.82 11.40 -25.70
N VAL A 384 35.72 11.25 -24.38
CA VAL A 384 34.45 11.34 -23.65
C VAL A 384 34.59 12.24 -22.42
N LEU A 385 33.59 13.09 -22.20
CA LEU A 385 33.52 13.95 -21.02
C LEU A 385 33.42 13.09 -19.73
N ARG A 386 34.37 13.29 -18.82
CA ARG A 386 34.47 12.58 -17.52
C ARG A 386 34.91 13.56 -16.43
N PRO A 387 34.04 14.53 -16.06
CA PRO A 387 34.33 15.51 -15.03
C PRO A 387 34.65 14.83 -13.71
N ARG A 388 35.47 15.49 -12.89
CA ARG A 388 35.77 15.02 -11.55
C ARG A 388 35.33 16.04 -10.52
N ILE A 389 34.82 15.55 -9.41
CA ILE A 389 34.53 16.36 -8.24
C ILE A 389 35.20 15.72 -7.03
N GLN A 390 35.61 16.55 -6.08
CA GLN A 390 36.07 16.12 -4.77
C GLN A 390 35.04 16.56 -3.75
N LEU A 391 34.56 15.59 -2.97
CA LEU A 391 33.68 15.84 -1.83
C LEU A 391 34.44 15.65 -0.53
N VAL A 392 34.13 16.50 0.45
CA VAL A 392 34.56 16.33 1.83
C VAL A 392 33.34 16.00 2.67
N THR A 393 33.44 14.94 3.48
CA THR A 393 32.40 14.54 4.42
C THR A 393 32.99 14.29 5.80
N THR A 394 32.19 14.43 6.84
CA THR A 394 32.52 14.01 8.22
C THR A 394 32.01 12.60 8.54
N GLU A 395 31.39 11.93 7.56
CA GLU A 395 30.87 10.58 7.70
C GLU A 395 31.94 9.54 7.29
N PRO A 396 31.93 8.35 7.90
CA PRO A 396 32.75 7.24 7.41
C PRO A 396 32.21 6.79 6.04
N VAL A 397 33.09 6.74 5.03
CA VAL A 397 32.74 6.29 3.69
C VAL A 397 33.19 4.84 3.53
N LEU A 398 32.25 3.90 3.60
CA LEU A 398 32.51 2.45 3.51
C LEU A 398 32.53 1.91 2.07
N LEU A 399 32.46 2.81 1.09
CA LEU A 399 32.31 2.48 -0.32
C LEU A 399 33.67 2.21 -0.99
N PRO A 400 33.85 1.09 -1.70
CA PRO A 400 35.12 0.78 -2.32
C PRO A 400 35.40 1.66 -3.55
N VAL A 401 36.69 1.86 -3.85
CA VAL A 401 37.12 2.44 -5.13
C VAL A 401 36.54 1.61 -6.29
N GLY A 402 35.99 2.29 -7.30
CA GLY A 402 35.29 1.69 -8.42
C GLY A 402 33.78 1.54 -8.23
N ALA A 403 33.24 1.75 -7.02
CA ALA A 403 31.80 1.73 -6.79
C ALA A 403 31.06 2.76 -7.65
N THR A 404 29.88 2.38 -8.15
CA THR A 404 28.98 3.28 -8.88
C THR A 404 27.96 3.86 -7.93
N LEU A 405 27.81 5.18 -7.96
CA LEU A 405 26.95 5.96 -7.10
C LEU A 405 25.98 6.81 -7.91
N TYR A 406 24.88 7.17 -7.26
CA TYR A 406 23.78 7.95 -7.80
C TYR A 406 23.45 9.09 -6.85
N SER A 407 22.89 10.18 -7.36
CA SER A 407 22.47 11.30 -6.52
C SER A 407 20.97 11.55 -6.68
N PRO A 408 20.20 11.63 -5.57
CA PRO A 408 18.78 12.00 -5.61
C PRO A 408 18.53 13.36 -6.29
N ALA A 409 19.46 14.30 -6.13
CA ALA A 409 19.40 15.63 -6.74
C ALA A 409 19.72 15.63 -8.24
N ARG A 410 20.41 14.58 -8.73
CA ARG A 410 20.89 14.46 -10.11
C ARG A 410 20.69 13.02 -10.62
N PRO A 411 19.44 12.55 -10.78
CA PRO A 411 19.13 11.13 -11.06
C PRO A 411 19.65 10.63 -12.41
N GLY A 412 19.89 11.53 -13.37
CA GLY A 412 20.46 11.20 -14.67
C GLY A 412 22.00 11.03 -14.69
N GLN A 413 22.67 11.33 -13.58
CA GLN A 413 24.13 11.27 -13.46
C GLN A 413 24.56 10.05 -12.64
N LYS A 414 25.61 9.39 -13.10
CA LYS A 414 26.34 8.34 -12.40
C LYS A 414 27.68 8.88 -11.95
N ALA A 415 28.10 8.52 -10.75
CA ALA A 415 29.41 8.83 -10.22
C ALA A 415 30.18 7.53 -9.96
N ARG A 416 31.48 7.51 -10.27
CA ARG A 416 32.37 6.39 -9.95
C ARG A 416 33.37 6.84 -8.91
N VAL A 417 33.52 6.07 -7.83
CA VAL A 417 34.52 6.35 -6.79
C VAL A 417 35.93 6.12 -7.36
N VAL A 418 36.76 7.16 -7.36
CA VAL A 418 38.16 7.09 -7.84
C VAL A 418 39.11 6.97 -6.67
N PHE A 419 38.91 7.79 -5.62
CA PHE A 419 39.71 7.77 -4.41
C PHE A 419 38.82 7.99 -3.20
N VAL A 420 39.18 7.34 -2.10
CA VAL A 420 38.66 7.60 -0.76
C VAL A 420 39.88 7.78 0.13
N THR A 421 40.03 8.97 0.69
CA THR A 421 41.18 9.34 1.52
C THR A 421 40.69 9.81 2.88
N PRO A 422 40.90 9.01 3.93
CA PRO A 422 40.69 9.49 5.30
C PRO A 422 41.65 10.63 5.60
N GLY A 423 41.11 11.79 5.97
CA GLY A 423 41.84 12.96 6.42
C GLY A 423 42.15 12.91 7.92
N ALA A 424 43.13 13.71 8.35
CA ALA A 424 43.63 13.71 9.73
C ALA A 424 42.59 14.16 10.78
N ASP A 425 41.58 14.93 10.39
CA ASP A 425 40.59 15.54 11.29
C ASP A 425 39.26 14.75 11.38
N GLY A 426 39.26 13.47 11.03
CA GLY A 426 38.03 12.67 10.95
C GLY A 426 37.12 13.03 9.77
N LYS A 427 37.63 13.83 8.83
CA LYS A 427 37.01 14.09 7.52
C LYS A 427 37.44 13.02 6.53
N THR A 428 36.59 12.68 5.58
CA THR A 428 36.92 11.79 4.46
C THR A 428 36.80 12.58 3.16
N GLU A 429 37.86 12.55 2.35
CA GLU A 429 37.86 13.08 1.00
C GLU A 429 37.47 11.98 0.01
N VAL A 430 36.50 12.26 -0.85
CA VAL A 430 36.02 11.32 -1.87
C VAL A 430 36.11 11.98 -3.23
N VAL A 431 36.92 11.40 -4.12
CA VAL A 431 36.99 11.85 -5.52
C VAL A 431 36.06 11.01 -6.36
N LEU A 432 35.11 11.66 -7.02
CA LEU A 432 34.14 11.03 -7.91
C LEU A 432 34.39 11.44 -9.36
N GLU A 433 34.32 10.48 -10.26
CA GLU A 433 34.28 10.71 -11.70
C GLU A 433 32.86 10.59 -12.22
N LEU A 434 32.37 11.63 -12.88
CA LEU A 434 30.98 11.76 -13.30
C LEU A 434 30.77 11.27 -14.74
N SER A 435 29.61 10.67 -14.98
CA SER A 435 29.16 10.22 -16.29
C SER A 435 27.63 10.29 -16.40
N GLY A 436 27.10 10.41 -17.62
CA GLY A 436 25.66 10.61 -17.82
C GLY A 436 25.16 11.98 -17.36
N GLY A 437 23.95 12.37 -17.75
CA GLY A 437 23.30 13.61 -17.29
C GLY A 437 23.91 14.93 -17.79
N MET A 438 24.99 14.91 -18.58
CA MET A 438 25.74 16.10 -19.02
C MET A 438 25.75 16.26 -20.56
N GLY A 439 24.79 15.67 -21.26
CA GLY A 439 24.72 15.69 -22.72
C GLY A 439 25.72 14.74 -23.41
N ARG A 440 25.82 14.85 -24.74
CA ARG A 440 26.68 14.00 -25.60
C ARG A 440 27.97 14.71 -26.04
N GLY A 441 28.13 15.99 -25.71
CA GLY A 441 29.29 16.79 -26.09
C GLY A 441 30.48 16.63 -25.14
N LEU A 442 31.61 17.26 -25.50
CA LEU A 442 32.82 17.37 -24.66
C LEU A 442 32.79 18.60 -23.74
N THR A 443 31.67 19.33 -23.72
CA THR A 443 31.46 20.48 -22.85
C THR A 443 30.15 20.26 -22.10
N ALA A 444 30.24 20.24 -20.78
CA ALA A 444 29.08 20.12 -19.91
C ALA A 444 28.18 21.36 -20.05
N PRO A 445 26.85 21.19 -20.20
CA PRO A 445 25.92 22.30 -20.05
C PRO A 445 26.07 22.96 -18.67
N PRO A 446 25.87 24.30 -18.55
CA PRO A 446 25.88 24.98 -17.27
C PRO A 446 24.96 24.31 -16.24
N GLY A 447 25.44 24.17 -14.99
CA GLY A 447 24.70 23.53 -13.91
C GLY A 447 24.64 22.00 -13.95
N SER A 448 25.20 21.32 -14.96
CA SER A 448 25.17 19.85 -15.04
C SER A 448 26.28 19.14 -14.25
N VAL A 449 27.42 19.80 -14.04
CA VAL A 449 28.48 19.37 -13.12
C VAL A 449 28.29 20.11 -11.79
N PRO A 450 28.41 19.43 -10.63
CA PRO A 450 28.36 20.09 -9.33
C PRO A 450 29.42 21.19 -9.16
N GLU A 451 28.99 22.31 -8.58
CA GLU A 451 29.82 23.46 -8.26
C GLU A 451 30.42 23.36 -6.86
N VAL A 452 31.53 24.06 -6.64
CA VAL A 452 32.18 24.14 -5.32
C VAL A 452 31.24 24.81 -4.32
N GLY A 453 31.11 24.22 -3.14
CA GLY A 453 30.17 24.61 -2.09
C GLY A 453 28.81 23.88 -2.15
N GLU A 454 28.51 23.14 -3.22
CA GLU A 454 27.30 22.31 -3.26
C GLU A 454 27.40 21.16 -2.24
N ARG A 455 26.34 20.94 -1.47
CA ARG A 455 26.21 19.79 -0.58
C ARG A 455 25.36 18.71 -1.22
N LEU A 456 25.95 17.55 -1.50
CA LEU A 456 25.32 16.48 -2.28
C LEU A 456 25.26 15.16 -1.50
N CYS A 457 24.17 14.44 -1.71
CA CYS A 457 24.02 13.05 -1.28
C CYS A 457 24.35 12.12 -2.44
N TYR A 458 25.15 11.08 -2.16
CA TYR A 458 25.43 9.99 -3.08
C TYR A 458 25.08 8.64 -2.44
N THR A 459 24.48 7.75 -3.23
CA THR A 459 23.95 6.44 -2.80
C THR A 459 24.39 5.32 -3.74
N THR A 460 24.47 4.08 -3.28
CA THR A 460 24.76 2.90 -4.11
C THR A 460 23.57 2.39 -4.92
N PHE A 461 22.35 2.73 -4.47
CA PHE A 461 21.10 2.36 -5.11
C PHE A 461 20.55 3.48 -5.99
N SER A 462 19.68 3.15 -6.94
CA SER A 462 19.11 4.09 -7.91
C SER A 462 17.64 3.81 -8.19
N ASP A 463 16.85 4.85 -8.40
CA ASP A 463 15.48 4.75 -8.95
C ASP A 463 15.47 4.69 -10.50
N ALA A 464 16.56 4.21 -11.11
CA ALA A 464 16.61 4.04 -12.54
C ALA A 464 15.65 2.94 -12.99
N TYR A 465 15.05 3.11 -14.16
CA TYR A 465 14.19 2.10 -14.76
C TYR A 465 14.93 0.76 -14.89
N LEU A 466 14.41 -0.26 -14.22
CA LEU A 466 14.84 -1.63 -14.40
C LEU A 466 14.01 -2.22 -15.56
N PRO A 467 14.56 -2.91 -16.57
CA PRO A 467 13.76 -3.62 -17.56
C PRO A 467 13.12 -4.88 -16.97
N SER A 468 11.91 -5.24 -17.40
CA SER A 468 11.28 -6.50 -16.98
C SER A 468 12.14 -7.71 -17.37
N GLY A 469 12.16 -8.73 -16.53
CA GLY A 469 12.77 -10.02 -16.84
C GLY A 469 12.11 -10.69 -18.05
N SER A 470 12.85 -11.57 -18.70
CA SER A 470 12.32 -12.45 -19.74
C SER A 470 11.70 -13.68 -19.08
N PHE A 471 10.49 -14.03 -19.47
CA PHE A 471 9.78 -15.22 -19.00
C PHE A 471 9.40 -16.09 -20.20
N PRO A 472 9.37 -17.43 -20.04
CA PRO A 472 8.96 -18.33 -21.11
C PRO A 472 7.49 -18.12 -21.48
N ALA A 473 7.10 -18.54 -22.69
CA ALA A 473 5.69 -18.62 -23.05
C ALA A 473 4.97 -19.65 -22.15
N PRO A 474 3.65 -19.53 -21.91
CA PRO A 474 2.90 -20.51 -21.10
C PRO A 474 3.09 -21.97 -21.58
N GLU A 475 3.19 -22.17 -22.89
CA GLU A 475 3.39 -23.48 -23.54
C GLU A 475 4.78 -24.07 -23.27
N GLU A 476 5.73 -23.25 -22.81
CA GLU A 476 7.10 -23.62 -22.48
C GLU A 476 7.32 -23.73 -20.95
N THR A 477 6.23 -23.75 -20.16
CA THR A 477 6.32 -23.87 -18.70
C THR A 477 7.07 -25.16 -18.31
N PRO A 478 8.16 -25.07 -17.52
CA PRO A 478 8.92 -26.25 -17.11
C PRO A 478 8.08 -27.27 -16.33
N TRP A 479 8.34 -28.56 -16.52
CA TRP A 479 7.64 -29.65 -15.80
C TRP A 479 7.75 -29.53 -14.28
N THR A 480 8.85 -28.97 -13.77
CA THR A 480 9.08 -28.70 -12.34
C THR A 480 8.11 -27.67 -11.75
N HIS A 481 7.40 -26.91 -12.61
CA HIS A 481 6.48 -25.85 -12.23
C HIS A 481 5.05 -26.14 -12.73
N GLY A 482 4.72 -27.41 -12.97
CA GLY A 482 3.39 -27.85 -13.41
C GLY A 482 3.31 -28.23 -14.90
N GLY A 483 4.37 -28.00 -15.68
CA GLY A 483 4.41 -28.28 -17.11
C GLY A 483 3.54 -27.32 -17.94
N PRO A 484 3.56 -27.45 -19.28
CA PRO A 484 2.66 -26.70 -20.16
C PRO A 484 1.20 -26.94 -19.76
N PRO A 485 0.33 -25.91 -19.81
CA PRO A 485 -1.08 -26.11 -19.52
C PRO A 485 -1.66 -27.18 -20.45
N GLY A 486 -2.36 -28.17 -19.88
CA GLY A 486 -3.12 -29.14 -20.68
C GLY A 486 -4.15 -28.42 -21.55
N ALA A 487 -4.46 -28.96 -22.74
CA ALA A 487 -5.46 -28.38 -23.63
C ALA A 487 -6.75 -28.10 -22.82
N ALA A 488 -7.25 -26.87 -22.89
CA ALA A 488 -8.46 -26.48 -22.19
C ALA A 488 -9.58 -27.47 -22.54
N PRO A 489 -10.34 -28.01 -21.57
CA PRO A 489 -11.51 -28.81 -21.90
C PRO A 489 -12.44 -27.97 -22.78
N GLY A 490 -12.97 -28.58 -23.84
CA GLY A 490 -13.89 -27.90 -24.76
C GLY A 490 -15.15 -27.40 -24.02
N PRO A 491 -15.99 -26.56 -24.65
CA PRO A 491 -17.18 -25.98 -24.00
C PRO A 491 -18.22 -27.00 -23.47
N ALA A 492 -18.04 -28.30 -23.73
CA ALA A 492 -18.83 -29.40 -23.18
C ALA A 492 -18.24 -30.05 -21.92
N GLU A 493 -17.04 -29.68 -21.50
CA GLU A 493 -16.31 -30.23 -20.33
C GLU A 493 -15.97 -29.11 -19.32
N LEU A 494 -16.86 -28.13 -19.15
CA LEU A 494 -17.00 -27.57 -17.81
C LEU A 494 -17.48 -28.75 -16.95
N PRO A 495 -16.73 -29.22 -15.94
CA PRO A 495 -17.31 -30.15 -14.99
C PRO A 495 -18.62 -29.52 -14.52
N ALA A 496 -19.71 -30.27 -14.63
CA ALA A 496 -20.95 -29.97 -13.92
C ALA A 496 -20.52 -29.52 -12.53
N ALA A 497 -20.94 -28.31 -12.14
CA ALA A 497 -20.55 -27.66 -10.90
C ALA A 497 -20.19 -28.73 -9.87
N ASP A 498 -18.88 -28.90 -9.61
CA ASP A 498 -18.43 -29.82 -8.57
C ASP A 498 -19.36 -29.53 -7.40
N GLY A 499 -20.09 -30.56 -7.00
CA GLY A 499 -21.13 -30.46 -6.00
C GLY A 499 -20.61 -29.60 -4.88
N ASP A 500 -21.48 -28.71 -4.39
CA ASP A 500 -21.30 -27.99 -3.14
C ASP A 500 -20.51 -28.90 -2.20
N PRO A 501 -19.30 -28.52 -1.72
CA PRO A 501 -18.64 -29.35 -0.74
C PRO A 501 -19.56 -29.38 0.47
N GLY A 502 -20.35 -30.45 0.57
CA GLY A 502 -20.81 -30.99 1.82
C GLY A 502 -19.57 -31.43 2.56
N GLU A 503 -18.81 -30.47 3.06
CA GLU A 503 -17.87 -30.70 4.15
C GLU A 503 -18.67 -30.43 5.42
N GLU A 504 -19.11 -31.53 6.03
CA GLU A 504 -19.54 -31.55 7.42
C GLU A 504 -18.36 -31.05 8.27
N TRP A 505 -18.53 -29.90 8.90
CA TRP A 505 -17.63 -29.45 9.97
C TRP A 505 -18.31 -29.79 11.30
N ALA A 506 -17.90 -30.91 11.87
CA ALA A 506 -18.05 -31.21 13.29
C ALA A 506 -16.95 -30.50 14.10
#